data_AF-A0A6G0I2S1-F1
#
_entry.id   AF-A0A6G0I2S1-F1
#
_cell.length_a   1.000
_cell.length_b   1.000
_cell.length_c   1.000
_cell.angle_alpha   90.00
_cell.angle_beta   90.00
_cell.angle_gamma   90.00
#
_symmetry.space_group_name_H-M   'P 1'
#
loop_
_entity.id
_entity.type
_entity.pdbx_description
1 polymer ?
#
loop_
_entity_poly.entity_id
_entity_poly.type
_entity_poly.pdbx_seq_one_letter_code
_entity_poly.pdbx_strand_id
1 'polypeptide(L)'
;MVYVWTHRKRPMKTARWWSAAILLLGLAALGTDGRPNKEEFRSPPYRPVVRFRHKQDGIPESLRIKGFMGHNVYPGPCEHKYCGLGRHCVVNHETEQGECKCLDHCKPHYKPVCGSDGKLYQNHCELHRASCLRGHRITIMHSEECFYKGKSSCDLSLM
;
A
#
# COMPACT_ATOMS: atom_id res chain seq x y z
N MET A 1 -87.75 35.01 -9.25
CA MET A 1 -86.94 34.93 -10.48
C MET A 1 -85.61 35.63 -10.24
N VAL A 2 -84.49 34.94 -10.53
CA VAL A 2 -83.11 35.44 -10.71
C VAL A 2 -82.41 35.97 -9.43
N TYR A 3 -81.61 35.14 -8.73
CA TYR A 3 -80.16 34.88 -8.87
C TYR A 3 -79.23 36.04 -8.47
N VAL A 4 -78.09 35.61 -7.91
CA VAL A 4 -76.77 36.27 -7.79
C VAL A 4 -76.51 36.96 -6.43
N TRP A 5 -75.84 36.26 -5.51
CA TRP A 5 -74.37 36.23 -5.27
C TRP A 5 -73.87 37.46 -4.49
N THR A 6 -73.49 37.24 -3.23
CA THR A 6 -72.09 37.28 -2.75
C THR A 6 -72.09 37.29 -1.23
N HIS A 7 -71.78 36.14 -0.63
CA HIS A 7 -71.41 36.09 0.78
C HIS A 7 -70.04 35.43 0.85
N ARG A 8 -68.98 36.24 0.93
CA ARG A 8 -67.74 35.75 1.53
C ARG A 8 -67.04 36.84 2.32
N LYS A 9 -67.17 36.64 3.63
CA LYS A 9 -66.48 37.32 4.71
C LYS A 9 -64.96 37.30 4.49
N ARG A 10 -64.32 38.40 4.88
CA ARG A 10 -62.91 38.43 5.24
C ARG A 10 -62.70 37.57 6.50
N PRO A 11 -61.72 36.67 6.49
CA PRO A 11 -60.77 36.60 7.61
C PRO A 11 -59.37 36.24 7.08
N MET A 12 -58.28 36.23 7.83
CA MET A 12 -57.91 36.74 9.14
C MET A 12 -56.46 36.25 9.28
N LYS A 13 -55.55 37.16 9.61
CA LYS A 13 -54.28 36.90 10.31
C LYS A 13 -53.32 35.90 9.65
N THR A 14 -52.39 36.50 8.91
CA THR A 14 -50.98 36.15 8.87
C THR A 14 -50.43 35.80 10.26
N ALA A 15 -49.31 35.05 10.28
CA ALA A 15 -48.49 34.72 11.46
C ALA A 15 -48.76 33.39 12.19
N ARG A 16 -48.95 32.29 11.46
CA ARG A 16 -48.83 30.95 12.08
C ARG A 16 -48.31 29.82 11.19
N TRP A 17 -47.50 30.10 10.16
CA TRP A 17 -46.93 29.03 9.31
C TRP A 17 -45.42 29.05 9.12
N TRP A 18 -44.70 30.01 9.71
CA TRP A 18 -43.24 30.03 9.63
C TRP A 18 -42.58 29.28 10.79
N SER A 19 -43.29 29.04 11.90
CA SER A 19 -42.78 28.33 13.07
C SER A 19 -42.90 26.80 12.99
N ALA A 20 -43.70 26.26 12.06
CA ALA A 20 -43.87 24.81 11.90
C ALA A 20 -42.85 24.17 10.93
N ALA A 21 -42.23 24.96 10.04
CA ALA A 21 -41.26 24.45 9.06
C ALA A 21 -39.86 24.20 9.66
N ILE A 22 -39.52 24.86 10.78
CA ILE A 22 -38.18 24.72 11.39
C ILE A 22 -38.08 23.46 12.27
N LEU A 23 -39.20 22.95 12.80
CA LEU A 23 -39.20 21.78 13.68
C LEU A 23 -39.25 20.41 12.95
N LEU A 24 -39.44 20.39 11.62
CA LEU A 24 -39.48 19.15 10.82
C LEU A 24 -38.20 18.86 10.02
N LEU A 25 -37.22 19.77 9.98
CA LEU A 25 -35.89 19.52 9.41
C LEU A 25 -34.84 19.12 10.48
N GLY A 26 -35.29 18.77 11.69
CA GLY A 26 -34.42 18.40 12.82
C GLY A 26 -34.44 16.91 13.19
N LEU A 27 -34.95 16.03 12.32
CA LEU A 27 -35.08 14.58 12.58
C LEU A 27 -34.45 13.70 11.49
N ALA A 28 -33.31 14.12 10.92
CA ALA A 28 -32.52 13.28 10.02
C ALA A 28 -31.00 13.37 10.28
N ALA A 29 -30.59 13.64 11.53
CA ALA A 29 -29.18 13.67 11.94
C ALA A 29 -28.84 12.62 13.03
N LEU A 30 -29.57 11.50 13.05
CA LEU A 30 -29.08 10.25 13.64
C LEU A 30 -28.78 9.27 12.49
N GLY A 31 -27.97 9.75 11.54
CA GLY A 31 -27.19 8.87 10.69
C GLY A 31 -26.09 8.28 11.57
N THR A 32 -26.15 6.98 11.82
CA THR A 32 -25.05 6.21 12.38
C THR A 32 -23.86 6.37 11.45
N ASP A 33 -22.94 7.29 11.74
CA ASP A 33 -21.65 7.30 11.06
C ASP A 33 -20.93 6.02 11.47
N GLY A 34 -20.95 5.08 10.52
CA GLY A 34 -20.22 3.84 10.59
C GLY A 34 -18.78 4.12 10.96
N ARG A 35 -18.34 3.45 12.01
CA ARG A 35 -16.93 3.28 12.39
C ARG A 35 -16.12 3.09 11.09
N PRO A 36 -15.17 3.98 10.75
CA PRO A 36 -14.36 3.80 9.57
C PRO A 36 -13.64 2.46 9.71
N ASN A 37 -13.84 1.61 8.70
CA ASN A 37 -13.21 0.31 8.58
C ASN A 37 -11.71 0.50 8.77
N LYS A 38 -11.08 -0.39 9.55
CA LYS A 38 -9.63 -0.39 9.76
C LYS A 38 -8.97 -0.19 8.41
N GLU A 39 -8.28 0.93 8.26
CA GLU A 39 -7.41 1.16 7.12
C GLU A 39 -6.55 -0.09 6.98
N GLU A 40 -6.78 -0.80 5.88
CA GLU A 40 -5.90 -1.84 5.43
C GLU A 40 -4.52 -1.19 5.39
N PHE A 41 -3.67 -1.62 6.33
CA PHE A 41 -2.27 -1.20 6.43
C PHE A 41 -1.60 -1.67 5.14
N ARG A 42 -1.79 -0.88 4.08
CA ARG A 42 -1.06 -1.01 2.84
C ARG A 42 0.34 -0.60 3.21
N SER A 43 1.13 -1.59 3.57
CA SER A 43 2.55 -1.47 3.86
C SER A 43 3.14 -0.47 2.88
N PRO A 44 3.90 0.53 3.36
CA PRO A 44 4.45 1.55 2.49
C PRO A 44 5.19 0.89 1.32
N PRO A 45 5.13 1.46 0.10
CA PRO A 45 5.73 0.85 -1.06
C PRO A 45 7.19 0.53 -0.75
N TYR A 46 7.55 -0.75 -0.90
CA TYR A 46 8.94 -1.21 -0.80
C TYR A 46 9.81 -0.28 -1.64
N ARG A 47 10.57 0.57 -0.95
CA ARG A 47 11.69 1.29 -1.55
C ARG A 47 12.90 0.39 -1.38
N PRO A 48 13.49 -0.12 -2.47
CA PRO A 48 14.76 -0.80 -2.35
C PRO A 48 15.73 0.17 -1.68
N VAL A 49 16.31 -0.23 -0.55
CA VAL A 49 17.47 0.46 0.00
C VAL A 49 18.63 0.15 -0.94
N VAL A 50 18.69 0.89 -2.05
CA VAL A 50 19.89 0.97 -2.87
C VAL A 50 20.95 1.59 -1.98
N ARG A 51 21.91 0.74 -1.58
CA ARG A 51 23.11 1.22 -0.91
C ARG A 51 23.87 2.05 -1.94
N PHE A 52 23.69 3.37 -1.92
CA PHE A 52 24.76 4.23 -2.40
C PHE A 52 25.99 3.78 -1.62
N ARG A 53 27.04 3.35 -2.33
CA ARG A 53 28.33 3.08 -1.70
C ARG A 53 28.73 4.37 -0.99
N HIS A 54 28.44 4.47 0.31
CA HIS A 54 29.03 5.48 1.16
C HIS A 54 30.51 5.14 1.16
N LYS A 55 31.26 5.86 0.33
CA LYS A 55 32.66 6.12 0.61
C LYS A 55 32.67 6.61 2.05
N GLN A 56 33.34 5.87 2.94
CA GLN A 56 33.52 6.27 4.32
C GLN A 56 34.45 7.47 4.34
N ASP A 57 33.93 8.63 3.94
CA ASP A 57 34.57 9.90 4.20
C ASP A 57 34.31 10.16 5.68
N GLY A 58 35.37 9.99 6.48
CA GLY A 58 35.33 10.00 7.93
C GLY A 58 34.66 11.24 8.48
N ILE A 59 33.60 11.04 9.26
CA ILE A 59 33.04 12.06 10.13
C ILE A 59 33.51 11.73 11.55
N PRO A 60 34.22 12.64 12.25
CA PRO A 60 34.69 12.39 13.61
C PRO A 60 33.51 12.33 14.59
N GLU A 61 33.60 11.44 15.58
CA GLU A 61 32.59 11.21 16.64
C GLU A 61 32.21 12.47 17.45
N SER A 62 32.93 13.59 17.28
CA SER A 62 32.74 14.83 18.03
C SER A 62 31.58 15.72 17.56
N LEU A 63 30.94 15.45 16.41
CA LEU A 63 29.78 16.22 15.94
C LEU A 63 28.43 15.72 16.46
N ARG A 64 28.43 14.73 17.37
CA ARG A 64 27.22 14.27 18.07
C ARG A 64 26.82 15.30 19.14
N ILE A 65 26.30 16.45 18.71
CA ILE A 65 25.78 17.48 19.61
C ILE A 65 24.63 16.88 20.43
N LYS A 66 24.82 16.80 21.75
CA LYS A 66 23.77 16.51 22.74
C LYS A 66 22.74 17.64 22.73
N GLY A 67 21.49 17.36 22.39
CA GLY A 67 20.39 18.32 22.49
C GLY A 67 19.00 17.67 22.43
N PHE A 68 18.39 17.48 23.61
CA PHE A 68 16.95 17.58 23.95
C PHE A 68 15.87 16.78 23.17
N MET A 69 15.56 15.56 23.62
CA MET A 69 14.36 15.12 24.38
C MET A 69 14.28 13.57 24.30
N GLY A 70 14.04 12.93 25.45
CA GLY A 70 14.29 11.50 25.68
C GLY A 70 13.42 10.53 24.88
N HIS A 71 14.05 9.82 23.94
CA HIS A 71 13.65 8.48 23.51
C HIS A 71 14.91 7.62 23.45
N ASN A 72 14.83 6.36 23.87
CA ASN A 72 15.92 5.39 23.73
C ASN A 72 16.42 5.40 22.26
N VAL A 73 17.61 5.98 22.02
CA VAL A 73 18.22 6.11 20.68
C VAL A 73 18.90 4.80 20.30
N TYR A 74 18.19 3.69 20.44
CA TYR A 74 18.60 2.44 19.84
C TYR A 74 17.74 2.23 18.59
N PRO A 75 18.35 2.20 17.39
CA PRO A 75 17.61 1.88 16.18
C PRO A 75 16.92 0.52 16.39
N GLY A 76 15.64 0.45 16.02
CA GLY A 76 14.84 -0.74 16.20
C GLY A 76 15.45 -1.96 15.47
N PRO A 77 15.02 -3.20 15.77
CA PRO A 77 15.70 -4.41 15.30
C PRO A 77 15.77 -4.58 13.77
N CYS A 78 14.85 -3.95 13.04
CA CYS A 78 14.84 -3.89 11.58
C CYS A 78 15.24 -2.51 11.03
N GLU A 79 15.47 -1.53 11.89
CA GLU A 79 15.91 -0.20 11.50
C GLU A 79 17.35 -0.28 10.98
N HIS A 80 17.54 0.14 9.74
CA HIS A 80 18.81 0.01 8.98
C HIS A 80 19.32 -1.42 8.73
N LYS A 81 18.52 -2.46 8.99
CA LYS A 81 18.89 -3.86 8.70
C LYS A 81 18.66 -4.20 7.22
N TYR A 82 19.72 -4.58 6.51
CA TYR A 82 19.65 -4.99 5.11
C TYR A 82 19.59 -6.52 4.97
N CYS A 83 18.51 -7.03 4.34
CA CYS A 83 18.26 -8.47 4.18
C CYS A 83 18.62 -9.03 2.79
N GLY A 84 19.14 -8.21 1.88
CA GLY A 84 19.41 -8.66 0.50
C GLY A 84 18.15 -8.73 -0.37
N LEU A 85 18.34 -9.19 -1.60
CA LEU A 85 17.29 -9.26 -2.61
C LEU A 85 16.32 -10.41 -2.32
N GLY A 86 15.04 -10.19 -2.62
CA GLY A 86 13.99 -11.21 -2.42
C GLY A 86 13.61 -11.44 -0.96
N ARG A 87 14.07 -10.58 -0.04
CA ARG A 87 13.88 -10.70 1.40
C ARG A 87 13.45 -9.38 2.03
N HIS A 88 12.80 -9.48 3.19
CA HIS A 88 12.46 -8.34 4.06
C HIS A 88 12.81 -8.67 5.51
N CYS A 89 13.00 -7.62 6.31
CA CYS A 89 13.19 -7.76 7.74
C CYS A 89 11.84 -7.82 8.45
N VAL A 90 11.69 -8.76 9.38
CA VAL A 90 10.57 -8.87 10.31
C VAL A 90 11.11 -8.93 11.73
N VAL A 91 10.40 -8.36 12.70
CA VAL A 91 10.79 -8.50 14.11
C VAL A 91 10.27 -9.84 14.63
N ASN A 92 11.15 -10.64 15.21
CA ASN A 92 10.76 -11.80 15.99
C ASN A 92 10.37 -11.33 17.39
N HIS A 93 9.12 -11.58 17.79
CA HIS A 93 8.57 -11.15 19.07
C HIS A 93 9.09 -11.97 20.27
N GLU A 94 9.68 -13.13 20.04
CA GLU A 94 10.26 -13.97 21.10
C GLU A 94 11.70 -13.54 21.44
N THR A 95 12.48 -13.18 20.42
CA THR A 95 13.89 -12.83 20.57
C THR A 95 14.14 -11.32 20.57
N GLU A 96 13.11 -10.51 20.28
CA GLU A 96 13.18 -9.06 20.05
C GLU A 96 14.20 -8.66 18.96
N GLN A 97 14.59 -9.60 18.09
CA GLN A 97 15.58 -9.38 17.03
C GLN A 97 14.90 -9.25 15.66
N GLY A 98 15.52 -8.46 14.77
CA GLY A 98 15.12 -8.41 13.38
C GLY A 98 15.63 -9.64 12.64
N GLU A 99 14.77 -10.36 11.94
CA GLU A 99 15.11 -11.54 11.14
C GLU A 99 14.80 -11.31 9.67
N CYS A 100 15.63 -11.87 8.79
CA CYS A 100 15.43 -11.75 7.35
C CYS A 100 14.62 -12.94 6.84
N LYS A 101 13.42 -12.67 6.32
CA LYS A 101 12.55 -13.67 5.70
C LYS A 101 12.38 -13.41 4.21
N CYS A 102 12.04 -14.46 3.45
CA CYS A 102 11.71 -14.30 2.04
C CYS A 102 10.47 -13.42 1.90
N LEU A 103 10.41 -12.60 0.85
CA LEU A 103 9.21 -11.81 0.57
C LEU A 103 7.99 -12.71 0.42
N ASP A 104 6.89 -12.34 1.08
CA ASP A 104 5.61 -13.05 0.93
C ASP A 104 5.04 -12.87 -0.48
N HIS A 105 5.13 -11.66 -1.02
CA HIS A 105 4.64 -11.30 -2.35
C HIS A 105 5.50 -10.18 -2.95
N CYS A 106 5.55 -10.12 -4.28
CA CYS A 106 6.15 -9.02 -5.02
C CYS A 106 5.09 -8.12 -5.63
N LYS A 107 5.43 -6.86 -5.90
CA LYS A 107 4.55 -5.95 -6.62
C LYS A 107 4.28 -6.49 -8.02
N PRO A 108 3.00 -6.60 -8.45
CA PRO A 108 2.67 -7.12 -9.77
C PRO A 108 3.07 -6.08 -10.83
N HIS A 109 4.17 -6.35 -11.52
CA HIS A 109 4.62 -5.59 -12.67
C HIS A 109 5.33 -6.54 -13.63
N TYR A 110 5.13 -6.34 -14.93
CA TYR A 110 5.69 -7.20 -15.95
C TYR A 110 6.94 -6.56 -16.56
N LYS A 111 8.10 -7.10 -16.18
CA LYS A 111 9.42 -6.77 -16.73
C LYS A 111 10.25 -8.05 -16.73
N PRO A 112 9.97 -8.97 -17.68
CA PRO A 112 10.41 -10.35 -17.58
C PRO A 112 11.93 -10.48 -17.59
N VAL A 113 12.45 -11.43 -16.82
CA VAL A 113 13.89 -11.74 -16.73
C VAL A 113 14.11 -13.24 -16.84
N CYS A 114 15.17 -13.64 -17.53
CA CYS A 114 15.63 -15.02 -17.59
C CYS A 114 16.50 -15.31 -16.35
N GLY A 115 16.18 -16.37 -15.61
CA GLY A 115 16.97 -16.85 -14.49
C GLY A 115 18.07 -17.81 -14.92
N SER A 116 19.11 -17.94 -14.10
CA SER A 116 20.19 -18.93 -14.29
C SER A 116 19.73 -20.39 -14.19
N ASP A 117 18.51 -20.61 -13.71
CA ASP A 117 17.82 -21.90 -13.72
C ASP A 117 17.03 -22.15 -15.02
N GLY A 118 17.19 -21.29 -16.03
CA GLY A 118 16.55 -21.40 -17.34
C GLY A 118 15.05 -21.07 -17.33
N LYS A 119 14.55 -20.43 -16.26
CA LYS A 119 13.14 -20.05 -16.12
C LYS A 119 12.93 -18.56 -16.37
N LEU A 120 11.79 -18.23 -16.97
CA LEU A 120 11.34 -16.84 -17.11
C LEU A 120 10.56 -16.41 -15.86
N TYR A 121 10.97 -15.30 -15.26
CA TYR A 121 10.28 -14.68 -14.13
C TYR A 121 9.57 -13.42 -14.59
N GLN A 122 8.39 -13.14 -14.03
CA GLN A 122 7.59 -11.96 -14.41
C GLN A 122 8.32 -10.64 -14.18
N ASN A 123 9.17 -10.58 -13.15
CA ASN A 123 10.04 -9.45 -12.83
C ASN A 123 11.23 -9.87 -11.94
N HIS A 124 12.15 -8.94 -11.70
CA HIS A 124 13.34 -9.16 -10.87
C HIS A 124 13.02 -9.54 -9.42
N CYS A 125 11.92 -9.04 -8.84
CA CYS A 125 11.54 -9.35 -7.47
C CYS A 125 11.14 -10.82 -7.36
N GLU A 126 10.32 -11.32 -8.29
CA GLU A 126 9.91 -12.73 -8.34
C GLU A 126 11.08 -13.68 -8.49
N LEU A 127 12.08 -13.32 -9.31
CA LEU A 127 13.32 -14.11 -9.42
C LEU A 127 14.05 -14.22 -8.08
N HIS A 128 14.26 -13.10 -7.40
CA HIS A 128 14.97 -13.12 -6.12
C HIS A 128 14.15 -13.76 -4.99
N ARG A 129 12.82 -13.60 -5.00
CA ARG A 129 11.90 -14.28 -4.10
C ARG A 129 11.99 -15.79 -4.29
N ALA A 130 11.93 -16.28 -5.54
CA ALA A 130 12.09 -17.69 -5.85
C ALA A 130 13.47 -18.22 -5.44
N SER A 131 14.53 -17.45 -5.65
CA SER A 131 15.88 -17.78 -5.17
C SER A 131 15.92 -17.94 -3.65
N CYS A 132 15.25 -17.04 -2.91
CA CYS A 132 15.14 -17.13 -1.46
C CYS A 132 14.39 -18.40 -1.02
N LEU A 133 13.20 -18.63 -1.58
CA LEU A 133 12.34 -19.76 -1.21
C LEU A 133 12.98 -21.12 -1.53
N ARG A 134 13.74 -21.21 -2.62
CA ARG A 134 14.45 -22.44 -3.00
C ARG A 134 15.74 -22.67 -2.22
N GLY A 135 16.24 -21.68 -1.48
CA GLY A 135 17.56 -21.74 -0.86
C GLY A 135 18.71 -21.84 -1.86
N HIS A 136 18.50 -21.45 -3.13
CA HIS A 136 19.49 -21.56 -4.19
C HIS A 136 19.65 -20.22 -4.92
N ARG A 137 20.88 -19.82 -5.25
CA ARG A 137 21.16 -18.54 -5.89
C ARG A 137 20.75 -18.57 -7.36
N ILE A 138 19.71 -17.83 -7.71
CA ILE A 138 19.29 -17.62 -9.10
C ILE A 138 19.74 -16.21 -9.50
N THR A 139 20.51 -16.10 -10.57
CA THR A 139 20.94 -14.82 -11.14
C THR A 139 20.19 -14.52 -12.42
N ILE A 140 20.09 -13.24 -12.76
CA ILE A 140 19.57 -12.86 -14.08
C ILE A 140 20.62 -13.26 -15.13
N MET A 141 20.18 -14.01 -16.14
CA MET A 141 20.93 -14.28 -17.35
C MET A 141 20.49 -13.32 -18.45
N HIS A 142 21.46 -12.81 -19.20
CA HIS A 142 21.23 -12.03 -20.42
C HIS A 142 21.13 -12.92 -21.67
N SER A 143 21.06 -14.25 -21.51
CA SER A 143 20.82 -15.16 -22.62
C SER A 143 19.36 -15.05 -23.05
N GLU A 144 19.16 -14.95 -24.36
CA GLU A 144 17.83 -14.88 -24.97
C GLU A 144 17.11 -16.25 -24.97
N GLU A 145 17.79 -17.34 -24.56
CA GLU A 145 17.29 -18.72 -24.63
C GLU A 145 15.99 -18.97 -23.86
N CYS A 146 15.76 -18.30 -22.73
CA CYS A 146 14.50 -18.41 -21.99
C CYS A 146 13.29 -17.92 -22.80
N PHE A 147 13.49 -16.93 -23.69
CA PHE A 147 12.41 -16.29 -24.43
C PHE A 147 11.97 -17.10 -25.66
N TYR A 148 12.82 -18.01 -26.16
CA TYR A 148 12.51 -18.85 -27.31
C TYR A 148 11.77 -20.15 -26.94
N LYS A 149 11.93 -20.65 -25.70
CA LYS A 149 11.20 -21.86 -25.23
C LYS A 149 9.68 -21.69 -25.14
N GLY A 150 9.17 -20.45 -25.18
CA GLY A 150 7.73 -20.16 -25.25
C GLY A 150 7.19 -19.94 -26.67
N LYS A 151 8.06 -19.82 -27.68
CA LYS A 151 7.63 -19.63 -29.09
C LYS A 151 7.44 -20.93 -29.85
N SER A 152 7.93 -22.06 -29.35
CA SER A 152 7.68 -23.38 -29.97
C SER A 152 6.25 -23.89 -29.77
N SER A 153 5.35 -23.13 -29.13
CA SER A 153 3.90 -23.41 -29.13
C SER A 153 3.09 -22.40 -29.95
N CYS A 154 3.74 -21.46 -30.63
CA CYS A 154 3.09 -20.64 -31.65
C CYS A 154 3.56 -21.13 -33.02
N ASP A 155 3.25 -22.38 -33.38
CA ASP A 155 3.19 -22.76 -34.79
C ASP A 155 2.32 -24.01 -35.02
N LEU A 156 1.56 -23.97 -36.13
CA LEU A 156 0.67 -24.99 -36.71
C LEU A 156 -0.73 -25.24 -36.10
N SER A 157 -1.63 -24.26 -36.18
CA SER A 157 -3.07 -24.56 -36.44
C SER A 157 -3.70 -23.64 -37.50
N LEU A 158 -2.86 -23.04 -38.35
CA LEU A 158 -3.28 -22.38 -39.58
C LEU A 158 -2.71 -23.17 -40.77
N MET A 159 -3.31 -24.33 -41.04
CA MET A 159 -3.34 -24.99 -42.34
C MET A 159 -4.69 -25.70 -42.47
#